data_AF-A0A485AQA7-F1
#
_entry.id   AF-A0A485AQA7-F1
#
_cell.length_a   1.000
_cell.length_b   1.000
_cell.length_c   1.000
_cell.angle_alpha   90.00
_cell.angle_beta   90.00
_cell.angle_gamma   90.00
#
_symmetry.space_group_name_H-M   'P 1'
#
loop_
_entity.id
_entity.type
_entity.pdbx_description
1 polymer ?
#
loop_
_entity_poly.entity_id
_entity_poly.type
_entity_poly.pdbx_seq_one_letter_code
_entity_poly.pdbx_strand_id
1 'polypeptide(L)'
;MNARSQVAGMLLRKGDDASLSRLSVFVWAWPDGPATMQQRLALLSASGFDLTARYTYPVTQMKDVADWRERWFTLPLPFATDGVVVRAANEPDGKSWQPAQGTWVAAWKYRPVSQVAEVSGIRFTIGRTGKIAVVAELLPVKLDDKRVQRVNIGSVQRWQKMDITVGDQLQVSLAGQGIPRLDGVVWRGLDRIKPTPPASRYHSLTVSTAQQNAASNLWPALTGWEHLRC
;
A
#
# COMPACT_ATOMS: atom_id res chain seq x y z
N MET A 1 2.19 11.84 -5.70
CA MET A 1 2.48 11.55 -4.27
C MET A 1 1.13 11.52 -3.57
N ASN A 2 0.76 10.44 -2.88
CA ASN A 2 -0.59 10.34 -2.32
C ASN A 2 -0.79 11.30 -1.14
N ALA A 3 -2.03 11.68 -0.84
CA ALA A 3 -2.37 12.62 0.22
C ALA A 3 -1.76 12.23 1.58
N ARG A 4 -1.74 10.93 1.92
CA ARG A 4 -1.15 10.42 3.17
C ARG A 4 0.34 10.77 3.30
N SER A 5 1.14 10.54 2.27
CA SER A 5 2.57 10.86 2.28
C SER A 5 2.82 12.36 2.32
N GLN A 6 1.96 13.17 1.68
CA GLN A 6 2.05 14.63 1.74
C GLN A 6 1.82 15.14 3.17
N VAL A 7 0.73 14.72 3.82
CA VAL A 7 0.39 15.14 5.20
C VAL A 7 1.46 14.66 6.20
N ALA A 8 1.92 13.41 6.09
CA ALA A 8 3.00 12.91 6.95
C ALA A 8 4.29 13.73 6.78
N GLY A 9 4.62 14.11 5.54
CA GLY A 9 5.77 14.98 5.26
C GLY A 9 5.62 16.38 5.85
N MET A 10 4.43 16.98 5.80
CA MET A 10 4.15 18.29 6.42
C MET A 10 4.32 18.23 7.94
N LEU A 11 3.76 17.21 8.60
CA LEU A 11 3.80 17.07 10.07
C LEU A 11 5.20 16.76 10.64
N LEU A 12 6.10 16.17 9.83
CA LEU A 12 7.46 15.83 10.25
C LEU A 12 8.46 16.98 10.09
N ARG A 13 8.09 18.07 9.40
CA ARG A 13 8.97 19.24 9.24
C ARG A 13 9.09 20.00 10.55
N LYS A 14 10.28 20.55 10.80
CA LYS A 14 10.53 21.45 11.94
C LYS A 14 10.32 22.90 11.50
N GLY A 15 9.66 23.69 12.34
CA GLY A 15 9.38 25.11 12.11
C GLY A 15 7.91 25.38 11.71
N ASP A 16 7.56 26.65 11.61
CA ASP A 16 6.22 27.07 11.18
C ASP A 16 6.08 26.91 9.67
N ASP A 17 5.25 25.95 9.26
CA ASP A 17 4.91 25.72 7.85
C ASP A 17 3.50 26.26 7.58
N ALA A 18 3.41 27.33 6.79
CA ALA A 18 2.14 27.94 6.40
C ALA A 18 1.17 26.95 5.73
N SER A 19 1.68 25.83 5.18
CA SER A 19 0.84 24.77 4.60
C SER A 19 0.03 23.99 5.65
N LEU A 20 0.37 24.05 6.94
CA LEU A 20 -0.42 23.43 8.02
C LEU A 20 -1.84 24.02 8.12
N SER A 21 -2.03 25.28 7.68
CA SER A 21 -3.36 25.91 7.60
C SER A 21 -4.34 25.19 6.65
N ARG A 22 -3.83 24.33 5.77
CA ARG A 22 -4.62 23.52 4.84
C ARG A 22 -5.03 22.16 5.42
N LEU A 23 -4.56 21.83 6.63
CA LEU A 23 -4.89 20.58 7.29
C LEU A 23 -6.14 20.74 8.15
N SER A 24 -6.89 19.65 8.27
CA SER A 24 -8.00 19.53 9.20
C SER A 24 -7.92 18.18 9.90
N VAL A 25 -8.57 18.08 11.06
CA VAL A 25 -8.54 16.88 11.89
C VAL A 25 -9.90 16.19 11.84
N PHE A 26 -9.88 14.90 11.50
CA PHE A 26 -11.03 14.01 11.61
C PHE A 26 -10.83 13.08 12.80
N VAL A 27 -11.58 13.30 13.88
CA VAL A 27 -11.50 12.46 15.09
C VAL A 27 -12.33 11.21 14.84
N TRP A 28 -11.66 10.11 14.48
CA TRP A 28 -12.37 8.86 14.15
C TRP A 28 -12.82 8.07 15.37
N ALA A 29 -12.21 8.26 16.56
CA ALA A 29 -12.52 7.47 17.75
C ALA A 29 -12.25 8.23 19.06
N TRP A 30 -13.02 7.89 20.09
CA TRP A 30 -12.87 8.38 21.46
C TRP A 30 -13.10 7.21 22.44
N PRO A 31 -12.04 6.46 22.82
CA PRO A 31 -12.15 5.17 23.52
C PRO A 31 -12.79 5.26 24.91
N ASP A 32 -12.69 6.41 25.58
CA ASP A 32 -13.28 6.70 26.90
C ASP A 32 -14.27 7.88 26.84
N GLY A 33 -14.94 8.05 25.70
CA GLY A 33 -15.92 9.09 25.48
C GLY A 33 -17.32 8.71 25.99
N PRO A 34 -18.33 9.57 25.74
CA PRO A 34 -19.73 9.23 26.01
C PRO A 34 -20.13 7.86 25.46
N ALA A 35 -21.07 7.17 26.10
CA ALA A 35 -21.45 5.82 25.71
C ALA A 35 -22.05 5.76 24.29
N THR A 36 -22.83 6.77 23.90
CA THR A 36 -23.53 6.78 22.61
C THR A 36 -22.75 7.55 21.54
N MET A 37 -22.77 7.03 20.30
CA MET A 37 -22.18 7.74 19.16
C MET A 37 -22.77 9.14 18.98
N GLN A 38 -24.09 9.30 19.13
CA GLN A 38 -24.75 10.60 19.01
C GLN A 38 -24.19 11.65 19.98
N GLN A 39 -23.99 11.29 21.24
CA GLN A 39 -23.37 12.19 22.22
C GLN A 39 -21.91 12.50 21.88
N ARG A 40 -21.14 11.50 21.42
CA ARG A 40 -19.75 11.72 20.96
C ARG A 40 -19.71 12.76 19.83
N LEU A 41 -20.55 12.60 18.81
CA LEU A 41 -20.61 13.52 17.67
C LEU A 41 -21.02 14.93 18.09
N ALA A 42 -22.00 15.06 18.99
CA ALA A 42 -22.45 16.35 19.51
C ALA A 42 -21.33 17.07 20.28
N LEU A 43 -20.63 16.38 21.19
CA LEU A 43 -19.52 16.97 21.95
C LEU A 43 -18.32 17.32 21.08
N LEU A 44 -17.98 16.47 20.10
CA LEU A 44 -16.89 16.75 19.16
C LEU A 44 -17.22 17.99 18.32
N SER A 45 -18.45 18.11 17.84
CA SER A 45 -18.89 19.29 17.08
C SER A 45 -18.85 20.56 17.93
N ALA A 46 -19.34 20.50 19.18
CA ALA A 46 -19.29 21.61 20.12
C ALA A 46 -17.84 22.02 20.48
N SER A 47 -16.89 21.09 20.38
CA SER A 47 -15.47 21.33 20.61
C SER A 47 -14.70 21.77 19.35
N GLY A 48 -15.39 22.03 18.23
CA GLY A 48 -14.75 22.47 16.98
C GLY A 48 -14.33 21.35 16.02
N PHE A 49 -14.63 20.09 16.30
CA PHE A 49 -14.36 18.93 15.43
C PHE A 49 -15.62 18.47 14.69
N ASP A 50 -16.18 19.37 13.89
CA ASP A 50 -17.46 19.18 13.20
C ASP A 50 -17.39 18.15 12.05
N LEU A 51 -16.22 17.96 11.43
CA LEU A 51 -16.02 17.00 10.34
C LEU A 51 -16.47 15.58 10.74
N THR A 52 -16.20 15.14 11.97
CA THR A 52 -16.62 13.81 12.42
C THR A 52 -18.14 13.65 12.36
N ALA A 53 -18.90 14.67 12.77
CA ALA A 53 -20.37 14.62 12.72
C ALA A 53 -20.91 14.74 11.28
N ARG A 54 -20.28 15.53 10.41
CA ARG A 54 -20.69 15.70 9.01
C ARG A 54 -20.61 14.41 8.17
N TYR A 55 -19.70 13.50 8.53
CA TYR A 55 -19.44 12.26 7.78
C TYR A 55 -19.70 10.98 8.57
N THR A 56 -20.42 11.05 9.70
CA THR A 56 -20.86 9.86 10.44
C THR A 56 -22.39 9.76 10.35
N TYR A 57 -22.89 8.70 9.74
CA TYR A 57 -24.32 8.47 9.56
C TYR A 57 -24.78 7.20 10.27
N PRO A 58 -25.91 7.23 10.98
CA PRO A 58 -26.51 6.02 11.51
C PRO A 58 -26.99 5.13 10.35
N VAL A 59 -26.79 3.84 10.51
CA VAL A 59 -27.19 2.80 9.56
C VAL A 59 -27.84 1.66 10.34
N THR A 60 -28.84 1.02 9.75
CA THR A 60 -29.57 -0.08 10.39
C THR A 60 -29.39 -1.40 9.66
N GLN A 61 -29.10 -1.34 8.36
CA GLN A 61 -28.95 -2.50 7.49
C GLN A 61 -27.63 -2.42 6.72
N MET A 62 -27.12 -3.58 6.30
CA MET A 62 -25.92 -3.66 5.45
C MET A 62 -26.09 -2.91 4.12
N LYS A 63 -27.33 -2.83 3.61
CA LYS A 63 -27.64 -2.06 2.40
C LYS A 63 -27.36 -0.57 2.58
N ASP A 64 -27.73 0.01 3.72
CA ASP A 64 -27.46 1.43 4.03
C ASP A 64 -25.95 1.73 3.96
N VAL A 65 -25.13 0.80 4.49
CA VAL A 65 -23.67 0.91 4.44
C VAL A 65 -23.16 0.86 3.00
N ALA A 66 -23.69 -0.06 2.18
CA ALA A 66 -23.31 -0.18 0.78
C ALA A 66 -23.68 1.09 -0.02
N ASP A 67 -24.87 1.64 0.23
CA ASP A 67 -25.35 2.86 -0.42
C ASP A 67 -24.49 4.08 -0.04
N TRP A 68 -24.14 4.23 1.25
CA TRP A 68 -23.20 5.28 1.70
C TRP A 68 -21.81 5.11 1.09
N ARG A 69 -21.29 3.88 1.05
CA ARG A 69 -20.00 3.58 0.45
C ARG A 69 -19.97 3.95 -1.03
N GLU A 70 -21.01 3.62 -1.79
CA GLU A 70 -21.08 3.95 -3.22
C GLU A 70 -21.23 5.47 -3.43
N ARG A 71 -22.05 6.13 -2.60
CA ARG A 71 -22.20 7.58 -2.63
C ARG A 71 -20.88 8.31 -2.39
N TRP A 72 -20.11 7.92 -1.37
CA TRP A 72 -18.82 8.55 -1.09
C TRP A 72 -17.70 8.14 -2.04
N PHE A 73 -17.86 7.02 -2.75
CA PHE A 73 -16.95 6.64 -3.83
C PHE A 73 -17.13 7.51 -5.08
N THR A 74 -18.37 7.95 -5.36
CA THR A 74 -18.73 8.66 -6.60
C THR A 74 -18.78 10.18 -6.44
N LEU A 75 -19.05 10.68 -5.23
CA LEU A 75 -19.13 12.12 -4.97
C LEU A 75 -17.77 12.74 -4.64
N PRO A 76 -17.54 14.01 -5.01
CA PRO A 76 -16.35 14.73 -4.61
C PRO A 76 -16.36 14.96 -3.10
N LEU A 77 -15.30 14.52 -2.42
CA LEU A 77 -15.06 14.78 -1.00
C LEU A 77 -13.92 15.80 -0.84
N PRO A 78 -13.94 16.63 0.22
CA PRO A 78 -12.87 17.62 0.47
C PRO A 78 -11.57 16.99 0.96
N PHE A 79 -11.49 15.67 1.06
CA PHE A 79 -10.32 14.91 1.48
C PHE A 79 -10.25 13.57 0.74
N ALA A 80 -9.04 13.00 0.65
CA ALA A 80 -8.83 11.69 0.06
C ALA A 80 -9.30 10.56 1.00
N THR A 81 -9.97 9.54 0.46
CA THR A 81 -10.46 8.37 1.20
C THR A 81 -10.15 7.08 0.45
N ASP A 82 -9.97 5.96 1.16
CA ASP A 82 -9.77 4.62 0.58
C ASP A 82 -10.89 3.63 0.91
N GLY A 83 -11.99 4.11 1.48
CA GLY A 83 -13.16 3.32 1.84
C GLY A 83 -13.99 3.95 2.95
N VAL A 84 -14.80 3.11 3.60
CA VAL A 84 -15.64 3.48 4.75
C VAL A 84 -15.28 2.66 5.98
N VAL A 85 -15.55 3.21 7.16
CA VAL A 85 -15.43 2.48 8.43
C VAL A 85 -16.83 2.26 8.99
N VAL A 86 -17.15 1.01 9.27
CA VAL A 86 -18.41 0.58 9.88
C VAL A 86 -18.13 0.28 11.34
N ARG A 87 -18.97 0.79 12.24
CA ARG A 87 -18.84 0.61 13.68
C ARG A 87 -20.15 0.11 14.26
N ALA A 88 -20.07 -0.81 15.20
CA ALA A 88 -21.18 -1.20 16.03
C ALA A 88 -21.57 -0.04 16.96
N ALA A 89 -22.86 0.11 17.24
CA ALA A 89 -23.34 1.12 18.17
C ALA A 89 -22.81 0.89 19.60
N ASN A 90 -22.68 -0.39 19.98
CA ASN A 90 -22.09 -0.81 21.25
C ASN A 90 -20.64 -1.20 21.02
N GLU A 91 -19.74 -0.35 21.49
CA GLU A 91 -18.29 -0.57 21.40
C GLU A 91 -17.76 -1.07 22.73
N PRO A 92 -16.77 -1.97 22.73
CA PRO A 92 -16.15 -2.39 23.98
C PRO A 92 -15.27 -1.25 24.53
N ASP A 93 -14.93 -1.33 25.81
CA ASP A 93 -14.10 -0.34 26.50
C ASP A 93 -12.78 -0.11 25.75
N GLY A 94 -12.32 1.15 25.72
CA GLY A 94 -11.09 1.54 25.02
C GLY A 94 -9.86 0.70 25.36
N LYS A 95 -9.76 0.24 26.61
CA LYS A 95 -8.67 -0.61 27.11
C LYS A 95 -8.61 -2.00 26.45
N SER A 96 -9.72 -2.46 25.87
CA SER A 96 -9.83 -3.76 25.20
C SER A 96 -9.56 -3.68 23.70
N TRP A 97 -9.33 -2.49 23.16
CA TRP A 97 -9.11 -2.31 21.72
C TRP A 97 -7.77 -2.90 21.30
N GLN A 98 -7.82 -3.89 20.43
CA GLN A 98 -6.63 -4.52 19.85
C GLN A 98 -6.62 -4.39 18.33
N PRO A 99 -5.45 -4.12 17.71
CA PRO A 99 -5.32 -4.14 16.26
C PRO A 99 -5.77 -5.48 15.67
N ALA A 100 -6.61 -5.42 14.63
CA ALA A 100 -7.09 -6.57 13.85
C ALA A 100 -7.94 -7.63 14.59
N GLN A 101 -8.38 -7.38 15.84
CA GLN A 101 -9.13 -8.38 16.64
C GLN A 101 -10.54 -7.92 17.05
N GLY A 102 -11.01 -6.75 16.63
CA GLY A 102 -12.34 -6.24 16.99
C GLY A 102 -13.45 -6.68 16.03
N THR A 103 -14.53 -7.27 16.56
CA THR A 103 -15.78 -7.53 15.79
C THR A 103 -16.69 -6.30 15.69
N TRP A 104 -16.43 -5.27 16.49
CA TRP A 104 -17.22 -4.04 16.59
C TRP A 104 -16.86 -3.00 15.54
N VAL A 105 -15.79 -3.20 14.75
CA VAL A 105 -15.34 -2.26 13.72
C VAL A 105 -14.81 -2.99 12.49
N ALA A 106 -15.18 -2.50 11.32
CA ALA A 106 -14.69 -3.03 10.04
C ALA A 106 -14.37 -1.88 9.08
N ALA A 107 -13.23 -1.98 8.40
CA ALA A 107 -12.90 -1.09 7.28
C ALA A 107 -13.31 -1.73 5.96
N TRP A 108 -14.26 -1.13 5.26
CA TRP A 108 -14.71 -1.59 3.94
C TRP A 108 -14.11 -0.71 2.85
N LYS A 109 -12.99 -1.19 2.29
CA LYS A 109 -12.21 -0.47 1.28
C LYS A 109 -12.92 -0.35 -0.07
N TYR A 110 -12.64 0.74 -0.79
CA TYR A 110 -12.97 0.85 -2.20
C TYR A 110 -12.23 -0.20 -3.02
N ARG A 111 -12.75 -0.52 -4.20
CA ARG A 111 -12.00 -1.37 -5.11
C ARG A 111 -10.73 -0.63 -5.53
N PRO A 112 -9.56 -1.28 -5.48
CA PRO A 112 -8.33 -0.68 -5.95
C PRO A 112 -8.54 -0.15 -7.37
N VAL A 113 -8.09 1.09 -7.64
CA VAL A 113 -7.99 1.57 -9.01
C VAL A 113 -7.10 0.59 -9.76
N SER A 114 -7.64 -0.02 -10.80
CA SER A 114 -6.93 -0.98 -11.65
C SER A 114 -6.85 -0.43 -13.07
N GLN A 115 -5.72 -0.63 -13.72
CA GLN A 115 -5.48 -0.24 -15.10
C GLN A 115 -4.87 -1.41 -15.86
N VAL A 116 -5.09 -1.42 -17.16
CA VAL A 116 -4.43 -2.36 -18.07
C VAL A 116 -3.09 -1.77 -18.50
N ALA A 117 -2.02 -2.56 -18.40
CA ALA A 117 -0.68 -2.17 -18.82
C ALA A 117 -0.03 -3.29 -19.63
N GLU A 118 0.62 -2.92 -20.71
CA GLU A 118 1.36 -3.85 -21.57
C GLU A 118 2.72 -4.20 -20.97
N VAL A 119 3.10 -5.47 -21.05
CA VAL A 119 4.41 -5.96 -20.64
C VAL A 119 5.45 -5.60 -21.67
N SER A 120 6.38 -4.71 -21.32
CA SER A 120 7.52 -4.35 -22.16
C SER A 120 8.73 -5.27 -21.95
N GLY A 121 8.79 -5.98 -20.82
CA GLY A 121 9.93 -6.82 -20.47
C GLY A 121 9.68 -7.71 -19.26
N ILE A 122 10.51 -8.73 -19.08
CA ILE A 122 10.48 -9.61 -17.90
C ILE A 122 11.89 -9.67 -17.32
N ARG A 123 12.01 -9.31 -16.04
CA ARG A 123 13.27 -9.30 -15.30
C ARG A 123 13.25 -10.33 -14.18
N PHE A 124 14.35 -11.05 -14.03
CA PHE A 124 14.57 -11.96 -12.92
C PHE A 124 15.48 -11.29 -11.88
N THR A 125 15.09 -11.37 -10.61
CA THR A 125 15.87 -10.85 -9.48
C THR A 125 16.17 -11.97 -8.50
N ILE A 126 17.43 -12.09 -8.07
CA ILE A 126 17.86 -13.11 -7.11
C ILE A 126 17.90 -12.48 -5.73
N GLY A 127 17.13 -13.03 -4.78
CA GLY A 127 17.13 -12.58 -3.39
C GLY A 127 18.35 -13.09 -2.61
N ARG A 128 18.54 -12.57 -1.39
CA ARG A 128 19.63 -12.98 -0.47
C ARG A 128 19.65 -14.49 -0.18
N THR A 129 18.49 -15.15 -0.24
CA THR A 129 18.32 -16.59 -0.01
C THR A 129 18.46 -17.43 -1.28
N GLY A 130 18.90 -16.84 -2.40
CA GLY A 130 19.00 -17.51 -3.71
C GLY A 130 17.66 -17.69 -4.44
N LYS A 131 16.52 -17.38 -3.81
CA LYS A 131 15.20 -17.44 -4.45
C LYS A 131 15.11 -16.44 -5.59
N ILE A 132 14.67 -16.91 -6.76
CA ILE A 132 14.46 -16.10 -7.95
C ILE A 132 13.02 -15.55 -7.95
N ALA A 133 12.90 -14.22 -7.99
CA ALA A 133 11.65 -13.50 -8.18
C ALA A 133 11.55 -12.97 -9.60
N VAL A 134 10.33 -12.95 -10.14
CA VAL A 134 10.02 -12.42 -11.48
C VAL A 134 9.31 -11.08 -11.34
N VAL A 135 9.80 -10.10 -12.08
CA VAL A 135 9.24 -8.75 -12.16
C VAL A 135 8.87 -8.48 -13.61
N ALA A 136 7.62 -8.10 -13.86
CA ALA A 136 7.20 -7.60 -15.16
C ALA A 136 7.57 -6.12 -15.26
N GLU A 137 8.24 -5.75 -16.34
CA GLU A 137 8.39 -4.36 -16.77
C GLU A 137 7.20 -4.02 -17.67
N LEU A 138 6.62 -2.86 -17.43
CA LEU A 138 5.37 -2.41 -18.04
C LEU A 138 5.61 -1.10 -18.79
N LEU A 139 4.87 -0.89 -19.87
CA LEU A 139 4.70 0.45 -20.42
C LEU A 139 4.15 1.37 -19.32
N PRO A 140 4.69 2.60 -19.16
CA PRO A 140 4.31 3.46 -18.04
C PRO A 140 2.81 3.77 -18.01
N VAL A 141 2.13 3.29 -16.98
CA VAL A 141 0.69 3.54 -16.76
C VAL A 141 0.49 4.44 -15.55
N LYS A 142 -0.47 5.37 -15.62
CA LYS A 142 -0.88 6.18 -14.48
C LYS A 142 -1.98 5.43 -13.71
N LEU A 143 -1.65 5.01 -12.50
CA LEU A 143 -2.56 4.41 -11.54
C LEU A 143 -2.71 5.39 -10.38
N ASP A 144 -3.88 6.02 -10.28
CA ASP A 144 -4.13 7.09 -9.29
C ASP A 144 -3.06 8.20 -9.42
N ASP A 145 -2.41 8.60 -8.33
CA ASP A 145 -1.34 9.62 -8.33
C ASP A 145 0.08 9.05 -8.56
N LYS A 146 0.18 7.80 -9.06
CA LYS A 146 1.47 7.12 -9.27
C LYS A 146 1.63 6.67 -10.72
N ARG A 147 2.86 6.79 -11.22
CA ARG A 147 3.29 6.17 -12.49
C ARG A 147 3.90 4.81 -12.18
N VAL A 148 3.29 3.76 -12.68
CA VAL A 148 3.73 2.37 -12.48
C VAL A 148 4.39 1.87 -13.76
N GLN A 149 5.58 1.31 -13.62
CA GLN A 149 6.37 0.73 -14.73
C GLN A 149 6.83 -0.70 -14.41
N ARG A 150 6.61 -1.16 -13.18
CA ARG A 150 7.08 -2.47 -12.71
C ARG A 150 6.04 -3.06 -11.78
N VAL A 151 5.80 -4.36 -11.92
CA VAL A 151 4.95 -5.13 -11.02
C VAL A 151 5.59 -6.46 -10.70
N ASN A 152 5.54 -6.87 -9.43
CA ASN A 152 6.08 -8.15 -8.99
C ASN A 152 5.09 -9.27 -9.33
N ILE A 153 5.54 -10.27 -10.08
CA ILE A 153 4.73 -11.45 -10.42
C ILE A 153 4.85 -12.51 -9.31
N GLY A 154 6.00 -12.58 -8.64
CA GLY A 154 6.30 -13.52 -7.57
C GLY A 154 7.38 -14.53 -7.98
N SER A 155 7.15 -15.82 -7.71
CA SER A 155 8.10 -16.89 -8.04
C SER A 155 8.12 -17.22 -9.54
N VAL A 156 9.21 -17.82 -10.01
CA VAL A 156 9.32 -18.37 -11.37
C VAL A 156 8.19 -19.36 -11.68
N GLN A 157 7.83 -20.21 -10.71
CA GLN A 157 6.71 -21.15 -10.85
C GLN A 157 5.37 -20.44 -11.05
N ARG A 158 5.11 -19.36 -10.29
CA ARG A 158 3.89 -18.55 -10.45
C ARG A 158 3.86 -17.88 -11.82
N TRP A 159 4.98 -17.31 -12.25
CA TRP A 159 5.10 -16.72 -13.58
C TRP A 159 4.84 -17.74 -14.70
N GLN A 160 5.43 -18.93 -14.62
CA GLN A 160 5.21 -20.01 -15.58
C GLN A 160 3.74 -20.46 -15.62
N LYS A 161 3.09 -20.57 -14.45
CA LYS A 161 1.67 -20.91 -14.35
C LYS A 161 0.75 -19.82 -14.92
N MET A 162 1.08 -18.55 -14.69
CA MET A 162 0.36 -17.42 -15.27
C MET A 162 0.70 -17.21 -16.75
N ASP A 163 1.77 -17.83 -17.23
CA ASP A 163 2.11 -17.94 -18.63
C ASP A 163 2.32 -16.58 -19.33
N ILE A 164 2.90 -15.62 -18.60
CA ILE A 164 3.03 -14.22 -19.03
C ILE A 164 4.24 -14.05 -19.95
N THR A 165 4.05 -13.37 -21.08
CA THR A 165 5.11 -13.02 -22.03
C THR A 165 5.17 -11.50 -22.28
N VAL A 166 6.23 -11.04 -22.95
CA VAL A 166 6.30 -9.67 -23.47
C VAL A 166 5.16 -9.46 -24.47
N GLY A 167 4.52 -8.29 -24.46
CA GLY A 167 3.34 -7.98 -25.27
C GLY A 167 1.99 -8.43 -24.66
N ASP A 168 1.99 -9.18 -23.55
CA ASP A 168 0.76 -9.43 -22.80
C ASP A 168 0.24 -8.13 -22.16
N GLN A 169 -1.07 -8.03 -21.96
CA GLN A 169 -1.67 -6.94 -21.19
C GLN A 169 -2.14 -7.44 -19.83
N LEU A 170 -1.61 -6.81 -18.78
CA LEU A 170 -1.85 -7.17 -17.39
C LEU A 170 -2.80 -6.16 -16.74
N GLN A 171 -3.74 -6.65 -15.95
CA GLN A 171 -4.49 -5.80 -15.03
C GLN A 171 -3.65 -5.59 -13.77
N VAL A 172 -3.34 -4.33 -13.49
CA VAL A 172 -2.50 -3.92 -12.37
C VAL A 172 -3.27 -2.94 -11.50
N SER A 173 -3.20 -3.12 -10.19
CA SER A 173 -3.80 -2.21 -9.21
C SER A 173 -2.82 -1.79 -8.13
N LEU A 174 -3.22 -0.85 -7.29
CA LEU A 174 -2.45 -0.42 -6.12
C LEU A 174 -3.02 -1.05 -4.84
N ALA A 175 -2.19 -1.81 -4.13
CA ALA A 175 -2.52 -2.35 -2.82
C ALA A 175 -2.00 -1.46 -1.68
N GLY A 176 -2.84 -1.24 -0.66
CA GLY A 176 -2.44 -0.61 0.60
C GLY A 176 -1.76 0.74 0.42
N GLN A 177 -0.46 0.83 0.78
CA GLN A 177 0.39 2.03 0.69
C GLN A 177 0.78 2.41 -0.77
N GLY A 178 0.04 1.87 -1.75
CA GLY A 178 0.25 2.06 -3.18
C GLY A 178 1.41 1.24 -3.72
N ILE A 179 1.48 -0.03 -3.34
CA ILE A 179 2.36 -1.04 -3.90
C ILE A 179 1.66 -1.64 -5.14
N PRO A 180 2.26 -1.62 -6.34
CA PRO A 180 1.68 -2.24 -7.52
C PRO A 180 1.47 -3.74 -7.33
N ARG A 181 0.26 -4.21 -7.65
CA ARG A 181 -0.15 -5.62 -7.59
C ARG A 181 -0.65 -6.08 -8.96
N LEU A 182 -0.24 -7.28 -9.36
CA LEU A 182 -0.78 -7.97 -10.52
C LEU A 182 -2.10 -8.66 -10.14
N ASP A 183 -3.19 -8.28 -10.80
CA ASP A 183 -4.51 -8.87 -10.58
C ASP A 183 -4.81 -10.01 -11.56
N GLY A 184 -4.36 -9.88 -12.81
CA GLY A 184 -4.56 -10.92 -13.82
C GLY A 184 -4.01 -10.54 -15.18
N VAL A 185 -4.14 -11.47 -16.13
CA VAL A 185 -3.84 -11.25 -17.54
C VAL A 185 -5.14 -11.01 -18.27
N VAL A 186 -5.27 -9.87 -18.93
CA VAL A 186 -6.49 -9.45 -19.64
C VAL A 186 -6.41 -9.81 -21.12
N TRP A 187 -5.22 -9.67 -21.71
CA TRP A 187 -4.99 -9.98 -23.11
C TRP A 187 -3.64 -10.67 -23.28
N ARG A 188 -3.56 -11.58 -24.25
CA ARG A 188 -2.35 -12.33 -24.60
C ARG A 188 -1.76 -11.82 -25.91
N GLY A 189 -0.46 -11.53 -25.90
CA GLY A 189 0.27 -11.22 -27.11
C GLY A 189 0.34 -12.42 -28.06
N LEU A 190 0.52 -12.15 -29.36
CA LEU A 190 0.68 -13.19 -30.38
C LEU A 190 2.05 -13.86 -30.29
N ASP A 191 3.10 -13.06 -30.07
CA ASP A 191 4.47 -13.55 -29.93
C ASP A 191 4.75 -13.99 -28.49
N ARG A 192 5.02 -15.29 -28.34
CA ARG A 192 5.07 -15.95 -27.02
C ARG A 192 6.45 -16.48 -26.67
N ILE A 193 7.48 -15.71 -27.02
CA ILE A 193 8.86 -16.06 -26.67
C ILE A 193 9.06 -15.81 -25.18
N LYS A 194 9.35 -16.87 -24.43
CA LYS A 194 9.62 -16.78 -22.99
C LYS A 194 11.11 -16.60 -22.74
N PRO A 195 11.52 -15.60 -21.94
CA PRO A 195 12.90 -15.48 -21.53
C PRO A 195 13.26 -16.60 -20.55
N THR A 196 14.47 -17.14 -20.68
CA THR A 196 14.95 -18.21 -19.81
C THR A 196 15.30 -17.63 -18.43
N PRO A 197 14.74 -18.16 -17.33
CA PRO A 197 15.14 -17.74 -15.99
C PRO A 197 16.62 -18.09 -15.74
N PRO A 198 17.38 -17.26 -15.03
CA PRO A 198 18.77 -17.56 -14.70
C PRO A 198 18.86 -18.82 -13.84
N ALA A 199 19.93 -19.59 -14.00
CA ALA A 199 20.19 -20.74 -13.15
C ALA A 199 20.33 -20.30 -11.68
N SER A 200 19.70 -21.03 -10.75
CA SER A 200 19.87 -20.79 -9.32
C SER A 200 21.33 -21.05 -8.95
N ARG A 201 22.09 -20.00 -8.62
CA ARG A 201 23.51 -20.13 -8.22
C ARG A 201 23.68 -20.67 -6.79
N TYR A 202 22.59 -20.93 -6.08
CA TYR A 202 22.60 -21.50 -4.74
C TYR A 202 21.79 -22.79 -4.71
N HIS A 203 22.52 -23.89 -4.50
CA HIS A 203 22.03 -25.21 -4.12
C HIS A 203 22.73 -25.62 -2.82
N SER A 204 22.20 -26.61 -2.10
CA SER A 204 22.72 -27.11 -0.81
C SER A 204 24.18 -27.62 -0.84
N LEU A 205 24.82 -27.62 -2.01
CA LEU A 205 26.19 -28.10 -2.25
C LEU A 205 27.12 -27.04 -2.86
N THR A 206 26.79 -25.74 -2.78
CA THR A 206 27.74 -24.71 -3.25
C THR A 206 28.89 -24.57 -2.23
N VAL A 207 29.92 -25.40 -2.39
CA VAL A 207 31.27 -25.13 -1.86
C VAL A 207 31.72 -23.79 -2.44
N SER A 208 32.16 -22.90 -1.56
CA SER A 208 32.68 -21.58 -1.90
C SER A 208 33.88 -21.70 -2.83
N THR A 209 33.69 -21.56 -4.13
CA THR A 209 34.78 -21.18 -5.03
C THR A 209 34.90 -19.66 -4.98
N ALA A 210 35.87 -19.21 -4.19
CA ALA A 210 36.35 -17.83 -4.25
C ALA A 210 36.82 -17.57 -5.69
N GLN A 211 36.13 -16.68 -6.38
CA GLN A 211 36.54 -16.21 -7.69
C GLN A 211 37.78 -15.31 -7.48
N GLN A 212 38.97 -15.87 -7.65
CA GLN A 212 40.19 -15.09 -7.85
C GLN A 212 40.25 -14.64 -9.31
N ASN A 213 40.30 -13.32 -9.48
CA ASN A 213 40.97 -12.53 -10.53
C ASN A 213 40.16 -11.25 -10.79
N ALA A 214 40.71 -10.07 -10.93
CA ALA A 214 42.02 -9.51 -10.59
C ALA A 214 41.84 -7.98 -10.64
N ALA A 215 42.55 -7.30 -9.76
CA ALA A 215 42.84 -5.88 -9.65
C ALA A 215 42.26 -4.88 -10.67
N SER A 216 41.57 -3.86 -10.17
CA SER A 216 42.07 -2.47 -10.25
C SER A 216 41.31 -1.53 -9.32
N ASN A 217 42.05 -1.06 -8.31
CA ASN A 217 42.02 0.27 -7.66
C ASN A 217 40.71 0.79 -7.03
N LEU A 218 40.63 1.32 -5.81
CA LEU A 218 41.55 1.61 -4.69
C LEU A 218 40.64 1.97 -3.48
N TRP A 219 40.85 1.32 -2.32
CA TRP A 219 40.53 1.70 -0.92
C TRP A 219 39.07 1.97 -0.46
N PRO A 220 38.73 1.82 0.85
CA PRO A 220 37.86 0.75 1.33
C PRO A 220 36.75 1.26 2.27
N ALA A 221 35.90 0.32 2.65
CA ALA A 221 34.91 0.49 3.70
C ALA A 221 35.50 0.08 5.08
N LEU A 222 34.83 0.57 6.14
CA LEU A 222 34.76 0.03 7.52
C LEU A 222 35.94 0.43 8.44
N THR A 223 35.80 0.75 9.75
CA THR A 223 34.74 0.47 10.75
C THR A 223 35.04 1.16 12.10
N GLY A 224 34.00 1.30 12.95
CA GLY A 224 34.05 1.15 14.43
C GLY A 224 34.54 2.35 15.25
N TRP A 225 33.69 3.05 16.01
CA TRP A 225 33.26 2.73 17.39
C TRP A 225 34.40 2.35 18.35
N GLU A 226 34.84 3.30 19.18
CA GLU A 226 35.03 3.13 20.64
C GLU A 226 35.30 4.48 21.35
N HIS A 227 34.39 4.82 22.27
CA HIS A 227 34.54 5.39 23.61
C HIS A 227 35.71 6.32 24.04
N LEU A 228 35.29 7.35 24.80
CA LEU A 228 35.90 8.01 25.99
C LEU A 228 36.58 9.40 25.86
N ARG A 229 35.93 10.36 26.56
CA ARG A 229 36.44 11.44 27.44
C ARG A 229 37.73 12.19 27.03
N CYS A 230 37.59 13.50 26.81
CA CYS A 230 37.75 14.55 27.83
C CYS A 230 36.91 15.77 27.42
#